data_AF-N9MR77-F1
#
_entry.id   AF-N9MR77-F1
#
_cell.length_a   1.000
_cell.length_b   1.000
_cell.length_c   1.000
_cell.angle_alpha   90.00
_cell.angle_beta   90.00
_cell.angle_gamma   90.00
#
_symmetry.space_group_name_H-M   'P 1'
#
loop_
_entity.id
_entity.type
_entity.pdbx_description
1 polymer ?
#
loop_
_entity_poly.entity_id
_entity_poly.type
_entity_poly.pdbx_seq_one_letter_code
_entity_poly.pdbx_strand_id
1 'polypeptide(L)' 'MAKRQIKLGAFIPTTSQHAAGWCHPESRPQEHLSIDYAIELAKTAERGLFDAYFLADGLGLLGR' A
#
# COMPACT_ATOMS: atom_id res chain seq x y z
N MET A 1 -8.30 -25.50 -22.60
CA MET A 1 -7.29 -24.59 -22.01
C MET A 1 -7.96 -23.75 -20.95
N ALA A 2 -7.30 -23.46 -19.82
CA ALA A 2 -7.84 -22.53 -18.82
C ALA A 2 -7.89 -21.10 -19.38
N LYS A 3 -8.90 -20.32 -18.97
CA LYS A 3 -9.05 -18.91 -19.38
C LYS A 3 -7.90 -18.10 -18.76
N ARG A 4 -7.09 -17.44 -19.59
CA ARG A 4 -5.98 -16.58 -19.13
C ARG A 4 -6.56 -15.27 -18.58
N GLN A 5 -6.22 -14.93 -17.35
CA GLN A 5 -6.56 -13.67 -16.70
C GLN A 5 -5.30 -13.06 -16.11
N ILE A 6 -5.17 -11.73 -16.20
CA ILE A 6 -4.08 -11.00 -15.55
C ILE A 6 -4.29 -11.09 -14.04
N LYS A 7 -3.19 -11.34 -13.32
CA LYS A 7 -3.15 -11.33 -11.86
C LYS A 7 -2.67 -9.97 -11.38
N LEU A 8 -3.38 -9.35 -10.45
CA LEU A 8 -3.11 -7.98 -9.98
C LEU A 8 -2.63 -8.00 -8.54
N GLY A 9 -1.49 -7.36 -8.29
CA GLY A 9 -0.92 -7.16 -6.94
C GLY A 9 -1.02 -5.69 -6.52
N ALA A 10 -1.48 -5.44 -5.30
CA ALA A 10 -1.59 -4.10 -4.73
C ALA A 10 -0.30 -3.79 -3.95
N PHE A 11 0.56 -2.94 -4.53
CA PHE A 11 1.78 -2.47 -3.88
C PHE A 11 1.55 -1.05 -3.34
N ILE A 12 1.03 -0.96 -2.11
CA ILE A 12 0.56 0.29 -1.52
C ILE A 12 1.08 0.44 -0.07
N PRO A 13 2.03 1.36 0.19
CA PRO A 13 2.40 1.78 1.53
C PRO A 13 1.37 2.77 2.09
N THR A 14 1.29 2.86 3.41
CA THR A 14 0.40 3.76 4.17
C THR A 14 0.72 5.26 4.03
N THR A 15 1.77 5.66 3.32
CA THR A 15 2.14 7.07 3.13
C THR A 15 2.05 7.52 1.69
N SER A 16 2.78 6.84 0.80
CA SER A 16 2.82 7.08 -0.64
C SER A 16 3.94 6.27 -1.27
N GLN A 17 3.77 5.85 -2.53
CA GLN A 17 4.84 5.28 -3.35
C GLN A 17 5.78 6.35 -3.92
N HIS A 18 5.29 7.58 -4.04
CA HIS A 18 6.03 8.75 -4.51
C HIS A 18 6.70 9.49 -3.33
N ALA A 19 7.95 9.92 -3.51
CA ALA A 19 8.76 10.56 -2.45
C ALA A 19 8.11 11.81 -1.84
N ALA A 20 7.33 12.56 -2.62
CA ALA A 20 6.62 13.77 -2.16
C ALA A 20 5.10 13.57 -2.03
N GLY A 21 4.58 12.33 -2.04
CA GLY A 21 3.13 12.11 -2.01
C GLY A 21 2.46 12.57 -0.71
N TRP A 22 3.23 12.70 0.38
CA TRP A 22 2.79 13.29 1.65
C TRP A 22 2.40 14.78 1.55
N CYS A 23 2.77 15.47 0.47
CA CYS A 23 2.39 16.87 0.24
C CYS A 23 1.00 16.99 -0.39
N HIS A 24 0.38 15.89 -0.86
CA HIS A 24 -0.90 15.96 -1.54
C HIS A 24 -2.01 16.36 -0.56
N PRO A 25 -2.95 17.26 -0.92
CA PRO A 25 -4.01 17.72 -0.01
C PRO A 25 -4.88 16.60 0.57
N GLU A 26 -5.04 15.50 -0.18
CA GLU A 26 -5.82 14.33 0.25
C GLU A 26 -4.97 13.25 0.93
N SER A 27 -3.66 13.45 1.05
CA SER A 27 -2.80 12.50 1.75
C SER A 27 -3.10 12.51 3.26
N ARG A 28 -2.87 11.36 3.89
CA ARG A 28 -3.03 11.17 5.35
C ARG A 28 -1.68 10.82 5.98
N PRO A 29 -0.64 11.68 5.88
CA PRO A 29 0.72 11.35 6.33
C PRO A 29 0.80 11.01 7.82
N GLN A 30 -0.12 11.54 8.63
CA GLN A 30 -0.24 11.24 10.06
C GLN A 30 -0.64 9.78 10.35
N GLU A 31 -1.24 9.07 9.40
CA GLU A 31 -1.70 7.68 9.54
C GLU A 31 -0.65 6.66 9.10
N HIS A 32 0.60 7.09 8.87
CA HIS A 32 1.62 6.25 8.24
C HIS A 32 1.96 4.95 8.98
N LEU A 33 1.75 4.90 10.30
CA LEU A 33 1.93 3.70 11.13
C LEU A 33 0.60 3.10 11.62
N SER A 34 -0.52 3.60 11.09
CA SER A 34 -1.85 3.17 11.51
C SER A 34 -2.20 1.81 10.91
N ILE A 35 -2.45 0.83 11.78
CA ILE A 35 -2.93 -0.49 11.37
C ILE A 35 -4.34 -0.41 10.76
N ASP A 36 -5.20 0.47 11.28
CA ASP A 36 -6.55 0.66 10.77
C ASP A 36 -6.52 1.19 9.34
N TYR A 37 -5.59 2.11 9.03
CA TYR A 37 -5.42 2.60 7.67
C TYR A 37 -4.87 1.51 6.74
N ALA A 38 -3.93 0.69 7.19
CA ALA A 38 -3.46 -0.47 6.42
C ALA A 38 -4.61 -1.46 6.12
N ILE A 39 -5.51 -1.71 7.09
CA ILE A 39 -6.71 -2.53 6.90
C ILE A 39 -7.66 -1.90 5.88
N GLU A 40 -7.88 -0.58 5.93
CA GLU A 40 -8.71 0.16 4.98
C GLU A 40 -8.21 -0.01 3.53
N LEU A 41 -6.90 0.13 3.32
CA LEU A 41 -6.24 -0.07 2.03
C LEU A 41 -6.37 -1.51 1.53
N ALA A 42 -6.11 -2.49 2.41
CA ALA A 42 -6.23 -3.92 2.08
C ALA A 42 -7.67 -4.30 1.70
N LYS A 43 -8.67 -3.86 2.47
CA LYS A 43 -10.09 -4.04 2.14
C LYS A 43 -10.45 -3.39 0.81
N THR A 44 -9.82 -2.28 0.46
CA THR A 44 -10.04 -1.60 -0.83
C THR A 44 -9.47 -2.41 -1.99
N ALA A 45 -8.27 -2.98 -1.83
CA ALA A 45 -7.69 -3.90 -2.81
C ALA A 45 -8.54 -5.17 -2.98
N GLU A 46 -9.04 -5.75 -1.89
CA GLU A 46 -9.93 -6.91 -1.89
C GLU A 46 -11.24 -6.64 -2.65
N ARG A 47 -11.89 -5.49 -2.41
CA ARG A 47 -13.06 -5.06 -3.20
C ARG A 47 -12.75 -4.91 -4.69
N GLY A 48 -11.51 -4.58 -5.04
CA GLY A 48 -11.02 -4.46 -6.41
C GLY A 48 -10.61 -5.78 -7.07
N LEU A 49 -10.82 -6.93 -6.40
CA LEU A 49 -10.43 -8.27 -6.87
C LEU A 49 -8.92 -8.44 -7.13
N PHE A 50 -8.09 -7.70 -6.39
CA PHE A 50 -6.64 -7.93 -6.42
C PHE A 50 -6.32 -9.31 -5.83
N ASP A 51 -5.38 -10.00 -6.45
CA ASP A 51 -4.98 -11.36 -6.04
C ASP A 51 -4.03 -11.33 -4.83
N ALA A 52 -3.35 -10.21 -4.59
CA ALA A 52 -2.41 -10.06 -3.50
C ALA A 52 -2.27 -8.61 -3.03
N TYR A 53 -1.94 -8.43 -1.76
CA TYR A 53 -1.42 -7.18 -1.21
C TYR A 53 0.07 -7.36 -0.88
N PHE A 54 0.91 -6.46 -1.37
CA PHE A 54 2.34 -6.52 -1.16
C PHE A 54 2.77 -5.42 -0.17
N LEU A 55 3.26 -5.87 0.98
CA LEU A 55 3.84 -5.01 2.01
C LEU A 55 5.36 -5.01 1.85
N ALA A 56 5.92 -3.90 1.37
CA ALA A 56 7.36 -3.72 1.33
C ALA A 56 7.91 -3.42 2.73
N ASP A 57 9.12 -3.87 3.00
CA ASP A 57 9.85 -3.58 4.22
C ASP A 57 11.32 -3.26 3.91
N GLY A 58 11.96 -2.52 4.81
CA GLY A 58 13.35 -2.13 4.72
C GLY A 58 13.91 -1.82 6.10
N LEU A 59 15.08 -2.38 6.39
CA LEU A 59 15.80 -2.09 7.64
C LEU A 59 16.46 -0.71 7.54
N GLY A 60 15.82 0.28 8.17
CA GLY A 60 16.43 1.60 8.34
C GLY A 60 17.50 1.56 9.42
N LEU A 61 18.76 1.77 9.05
CA LEU A 61 19.81 2.05 10.01
C LEU A 61 19.66 3.51 10.45
N LEU A 62 19.12 3.73 11.65
CA LEU A 62 19.17 5.04 12.29
C LEU A 62 20.60 5.23 12.83
N GLY A 63 21.50 5.68 11.94
CA GLY A 63 22.87 6.01 12.32
C GLY A 63 22.88 7.07 13.42
N ARG A 64 23.60 6.80 14.51
CA ARG A 64 24.15 7.84 15.37
C ARG A 64 25.48 8.31 14.81
#